data_AF-A0A366I791-F1
#
_entry.id   AF-A0A366I791-F1
#
_cell.length_a   1.000
_cell.length_b   1.000
_cell.length_c   1.000
_cell.angle_alpha   90.00
_cell.angle_beta   90.00
_cell.angle_gamma   90.00
#
_symmetry.space_group_name_H-M   'P 1'
#
loop_
_entity.id
_entity.type
_entity.pdbx_description
1 polymer ?
#
loop_
_entity_poly.entity_id
_entity_poly.type
_entity_poly.pdbx_seq_one_letter_code
_entity_poly.pdbx_strand_id
1 'polypeptide(L)'
;MKIGRLIIQIIVSAIAIAIAAFFTPGMSIQGGIWTLIVAAIVIGVLDWLISRFTSISASPFGRGFIGFIVAAIVLYVTGLIVDGFNVSFIGAIIGALVLGIVDAIIPGDQVLDNK
;
A
#
# COMPACT_ATOMS: atom_id res chain seq x y z
N MET A 1 -15.63 -8.65 -13.36
CA MET A 1 -14.36 -7.94 -13.06
C MET A 1 -13.55 -7.86 -14.34
N LYS A 2 -13.32 -6.66 -14.91
CA LYS A 2 -12.54 -6.52 -16.15
C LYS A 2 -11.05 -6.57 -15.80
N ILE A 3 -10.31 -7.50 -16.39
CA ILE A 3 -8.89 -7.75 -16.13
C ILE A 3 -8.03 -6.47 -16.26
N GLY A 4 -8.44 -5.51 -17.10
CA GLY A 4 -7.79 -4.20 -17.24
C GLY A 4 -7.82 -3.32 -15.99
N ARG A 5 -8.82 -3.49 -15.10
CA ARG A 5 -8.88 -2.77 -13.82
C ARG A 5 -7.78 -3.22 -12.85
N LEU A 6 -7.50 -4.53 -12.82
CA LEU A 6 -6.42 -5.08 -11.99
C LEU A 6 -5.06 -4.52 -12.41
N ILE A 7 -4.81 -4.38 -13.71
CA ILE A 7 -3.53 -3.89 -14.24
C ILE A 7 -3.27 -2.44 -13.83
N ILE A 8 -4.27 -1.56 -13.95
CA ILE A 8 -4.14 -0.14 -13.57
C ILE A 8 -3.92 -0.01 -12.05
N GLN A 9 -4.62 -0.81 -11.26
CA GLN A 9 -4.48 -0.80 -9.79
C GLN A 9 -3.08 -1.27 -9.38
N ILE A 10 -2.57 -2.34 -9.99
CA ILE A 10 -1.21 -2.84 -9.77
C ILE A 10 -0.16 -1.76 -10.11
N ILE A 11 -0.34 -1.02 -11.21
CA ILE A 11 0.59 0.05 -11.61
C ILE A 11 0.55 1.22 -10.62
N VAL A 12 -0.64 1.67 -10.21
CA VAL A 12 -0.78 2.78 -9.25
C VAL A 12 -0.20 2.40 -7.89
N SER A 13 -0.52 1.21 -7.38
CA SER A 13 0.05 0.71 -6.12
C SER A 13 1.57 0.55 -6.22
N ALA A 14 2.11 0.08 -7.34
CA ALA A 14 3.55 -0.02 -7.55
C ALA A 14 4.24 1.35 -7.53
N ILE A 15 3.62 2.38 -8.13
CA ILE A 15 4.13 3.77 -8.09
C ILE A 15 4.06 4.32 -6.67
N ALA A 16 2.95 4.10 -5.96
CA ALA A 16 2.79 4.54 -4.58
C ALA A 16 3.86 3.93 -3.65
N ILE A 17 4.15 2.64 -3.83
CA ILE A 17 5.20 1.93 -3.10
C ILE A 17 6.59 2.44 -3.48
N ALA A 18 6.84 2.68 -4.77
CA ALA A 18 8.12 3.23 -5.22
C ALA A 18 8.39 4.62 -4.61
N ILE A 19 7.36 5.46 -4.53
CA ILE A 19 7.42 6.76 -3.86
C ILE A 19 7.64 6.57 -2.35
N ALA A 20 6.87 5.69 -1.69
CA ALA A 20 7.04 5.42 -0.27
C ALA A 20 8.46 4.91 0.05
N ALA A 21 9.00 3.98 -0.74
CA ALA A 21 10.34 3.46 -0.59
C ALA A 21 11.41 4.54 -0.83
N PHE A 22 11.19 5.48 -1.75
CA PHE A 22 12.13 6.58 -2.02
C PHE A 22 12.16 7.61 -0.89
N PHE A 23 11.00 7.92 -0.30
CA PHE A 23 10.88 8.95 0.74
C PHE A 23 11.08 8.41 2.17
N THR A 24 11.18 7.10 2.35
CA THR A 24 11.28 6.52 3.69
C THR A 24 12.69 6.03 4.01
N PRO A 25 13.46 6.76 4.83
CA PRO A 25 14.71 6.25 5.37
C PRO A 25 14.44 5.03 6.26
N GLY A 26 15.15 3.94 6.02
CA GLY A 26 14.95 2.66 6.71
C GLY A 26 14.01 1.66 6.01
N MET A 27 13.63 1.94 4.75
CA MET A 27 13.18 0.92 3.79
C MET A 27 14.30 0.63 2.79
N SER A 28 14.65 -0.65 2.60
CA SER A 28 15.62 -1.07 1.59
C SER A 28 15.11 -2.27 0.79
N ILE A 29 15.34 -2.24 -0.51
CA ILE A 29 14.95 -3.29 -1.44
C ILE A 29 16.23 -3.95 -1.95
N GLN A 30 16.50 -5.17 -1.50
CA GLN A 30 17.76 -5.87 -1.75
C GLN A 30 17.70 -6.92 -2.89
N GLY A 31 16.63 -6.92 -3.70
CA GLY A 31 16.47 -7.82 -4.86
C GLY A 31 16.02 -7.15 -6.16
N GLY A 32 16.12 -5.81 -6.26
CA GLY A 32 15.77 -5.06 -7.46
C GLY A 32 14.28 -5.05 -7.79
N ILE A 33 13.94 -5.02 -9.09
CA ILE A 33 12.56 -4.89 -9.58
C ILE A 33 11.66 -6.07 -9.14
N TRP A 34 12.21 -7.28 -8.99
CA TRP A 34 11.43 -8.47 -8.64
C TRP A 34 10.86 -8.40 -7.22
N THR A 35 11.67 -7.97 -6.26
CA THR A 35 11.24 -7.76 -4.88
C THR A 35 10.14 -6.70 -4.80
N LEU A 36 10.25 -5.61 -5.58
CA LEU A 36 9.22 -4.58 -5.65
C LEU A 36 7.87 -5.14 -6.13
N ILE A 37 7.89 -5.96 -7.18
CA ILE A 37 6.66 -6.56 -7.72
C ILE A 37 6.02 -7.49 -6.68
N VAL A 38 6.82 -8.34 -6.03
CA VAL A 38 6.31 -9.27 -5.00
C VAL A 38 5.77 -8.51 -3.79
N ALA A 39 6.48 -7.47 -3.32
CA ALA A 39 6.00 -6.59 -2.25
C ALA A 39 4.67 -5.92 -2.61
N ALA A 40 4.54 -5.39 -3.82
CA ALA A 40 3.30 -4.77 -4.29
C ALA A 40 2.12 -5.75 -4.34
N ILE A 41 2.37 -6.99 -4.77
CA ILE A 41 1.34 -8.04 -4.77
C ILE A 41 0.90 -8.36 -3.32
N VAL A 42 1.86 -8.55 -2.40
CA VAL A 42 1.56 -8.86 -1.00
C VAL A 42 0.78 -7.72 -0.33
N ILE A 43 1.19 -6.47 -0.52
CA ILE A 43 0.49 -5.28 -0.02
C ILE A 43 -0.95 -5.25 -0.54
N GLY A 44 -1.16 -5.40 -1.86
CA GLY A 44 -2.49 -5.39 -2.45
C GLY A 44 -3.39 -6.54 -1.94
N VAL A 45 -2.82 -7.72 -1.69
CA VAL A 45 -3.55 -8.85 -1.08
C VAL A 45 -3.92 -8.55 0.37
N LEU A 46 -3.01 -7.97 1.16
CA LEU A 46 -3.26 -7.60 2.54
C LEU A 46 -4.33 -6.50 2.64
N ASP A 47 -4.28 -5.48 1.78
CA ASP A 47 -5.29 -4.42 1.72
C ASP A 47 -6.67 -4.98 1.36
N TRP A 48 -6.74 -5.90 0.39
CA TRP A 48 -7.98 -6.59 0.04
C TRP A 48 -8.53 -7.41 1.21
N LEU A 49 -7.67 -8.12 1.93
CA LEU A 49 -8.07 -8.91 3.08
C LEU A 49 -8.59 -8.01 4.21
N ILE A 50 -7.86 -6.94 4.53
CA ILE A 50 -8.23 -6.01 5.60
C ILE A 50 -9.53 -5.28 5.28
N SER A 51 -9.69 -4.76 4.06
CA SER A 51 -10.92 -4.09 3.63
C SER A 51 -12.14 -5.02 3.61
N ARG A 52 -11.94 -6.34 3.43
CA ARG A 52 -13.03 -7.31 3.48
C ARG A 52 -13.57 -7.52 4.90
N PHE A 53 -12.70 -7.45 5.91
CA PHE A 53 -13.05 -7.63 7.33
C PHE A 53 -13.38 -6.31 8.02
N THR A 54 -12.80 -5.21 7.59
CA THR A 54 -13.06 -3.87 8.14
C THR A 54 -14.08 -3.15 7.28
N SER A 55 -15.34 -3.14 7.73
CA SER A 55 -16.32 -2.16 7.26
C SER A 55 -15.96 -0.81 7.85
N ILE A 56 -14.97 -0.12 7.27
CA ILE A 56 -14.54 1.20 7.75
C ILE A 56 -15.70 2.17 7.56
N SER A 57 -16.47 2.36 8.63
CA SER A 57 -17.71 3.12 8.68
C SER A 57 -17.49 4.57 8.23
N ALA A 58 -17.98 4.90 7.03
CA ALA A 58 -18.56 6.14 6.48
C ALA A 58 -18.13 7.56 6.95
N SER A 59 -17.16 7.71 7.85
CA SER A 59 -16.69 8.97 8.42
C SER A 59 -15.35 9.36 7.80
N PRO A 60 -15.25 10.55 7.14
CA PRO A 60 -13.99 11.05 6.58
C PRO A 60 -12.86 11.16 7.61
N PHE A 61 -13.20 11.47 8.87
CA PHE A 61 -12.24 11.61 9.96
C PHE A 61 -11.69 10.24 10.44
N GLY A 62 -12.51 9.18 10.37
CA GLY A 62 -12.11 7.82 10.74
C GLY A 62 -11.26 7.13 9.68
N ARG A 63 -11.49 7.42 8.39
CA ARG A 63 -10.72 6.81 7.29
C ARG A 63 -9.24 7.20 7.29
N GLY A 64 -8.90 8.45 7.65
CA GLY A 64 -7.51 8.91 7.64
C GLY A 64 -6.62 8.19 8.67
N PHE A 65 -7.01 8.21 9.94
CA PHE A 65 -6.21 7.61 11.01
C PHE A 65 -6.23 6.08 10.99
N ILE A 66 -7.40 5.47 10.75
CA ILE A 66 -7.50 4.00 10.64
C ILE A 66 -6.74 3.52 9.42
N GLY A 67 -6.87 4.21 8.27
CA GLY A 67 -6.12 3.90 7.05
C GLY A 67 -4.60 4.02 7.25
N PHE A 68 -4.15 5.03 7.99
CA PHE A 68 -2.74 5.17 8.34
C PHE A 68 -2.21 3.99 9.17
N ILE A 69 -2.94 3.59 10.23
CA ILE A 69 -2.53 2.44 11.04
C ILE A 69 -2.53 1.15 10.22
N VAL A 70 -3.56 0.95 9.38
CA VAL A 70 -3.65 -0.19 8.47
C VAL A 70 -2.44 -0.22 7.53
N ALA A 71 -2.14 0.90 6.86
CA ALA A 71 -1.00 1.02 5.96
C ALA A 71 0.35 0.71 6.66
N ALA A 72 0.53 1.17 7.90
CA ALA A 72 1.74 0.89 8.68
C ALA A 72 1.88 -0.61 9.00
N ILE A 73 0.78 -1.25 9.38
CA ILE A 73 0.75 -2.70 9.63
C ILE A 73 1.04 -3.45 8.33
N VAL A 74 0.40 -3.07 7.22
CA VAL A 74 0.58 -3.73 5.92
C VAL A 74 2.03 -3.63 5.44
N LEU A 75 2.66 -2.45 5.52
CA LEU A 75 4.06 -2.28 5.15
C LEU A 75 5.01 -3.10 6.04
N TYR A 76 4.77 -3.08 7.35
CA TYR A 76 5.59 -3.83 8.30
C TYR A 76 5.47 -5.34 8.08
N VAL A 77 4.24 -5.85 7.94
CA VAL A 77 3.98 -7.28 7.69
C VAL A 77 4.51 -7.72 6.33
N THR A 78 4.39 -6.88 5.30
CA THR A 78 4.98 -7.17 3.98
C THR A 78 6.49 -7.36 4.08
N GLY A 79 7.18 -6.55 4.89
CA GLY A 79 8.61 -6.71 5.13
C GLY A 79 9.01 -8.01 5.84
N LEU A 80 8.06 -8.70 6.47
CA LEU A 80 8.28 -10.01 7.08
C LEU A 80 7.98 -11.16 6.10
N ILE A 81 7.11 -10.93 5.11
CA ILE A 81 6.68 -11.93 4.13
C ILE A 81 7.62 -11.96 2.92
N VAL A 82 8.09 -10.80 2.48
CA VAL A 82 8.80 -10.64 1.21
C VAL A 82 10.29 -10.56 1.44
N ASP A 83 10.99 -11.64 1.06
CA ASP A 83 12.45 -11.67 1.07
C ASP A 83 13.03 -10.56 0.19
N GLY A 84 13.93 -9.78 0.79
CA GLY A 84 14.56 -8.63 0.16
C GLY A 84 13.81 -7.30 0.33
N PHE A 85 12.59 -7.27 0.90
CA PHE A 85 11.90 -6.03 1.27
C PHE A 85 12.10 -5.77 2.76
N ASN A 86 13.13 -4.99 3.11
CA ASN A 86 13.41 -4.71 4.52
C ASN A 86 12.79 -3.37 4.92
N VAL A 87 11.92 -3.40 5.92
CA VAL A 87 11.24 -2.22 6.47
C VAL A 87 11.42 -2.20 7.98
N SER A 88 12.08 -1.15 8.49
CA SER A 88 12.17 -0.92 9.94
C SER A 88 10.83 -0.46 10.52
N PHE A 89 10.62 -0.59 11.83
CA PHE A 89 9.39 -0.12 12.49
C PHE A 89 9.12 1.38 12.23
N ILE A 90 10.15 2.22 12.32
CA ILE A 90 10.05 3.66 11.99
C ILE A 90 9.80 3.86 10.49
N GLY A 91 10.44 3.05 9.65
CA GLY A 91 10.21 3.05 8.22
C GLY A 91 8.77 2.70 7.82
N ALA A 92 8.12 1.77 8.52
CA ALA A 92 6.73 1.45 8.28
C ALA A 92 5.80 2.62 8.61
N ILE A 93 6.07 3.34 9.71
CA ILE A 93 5.29 4.52 10.12
C ILE A 93 5.44 5.66 9.11
N ILE A 94 6.67 5.98 8.70
CA ILE A 94 6.92 7.04 7.71
C ILE A 94 6.35 6.63 6.34
N GLY A 95 6.55 5.38 5.93
CA GLY A 95 6.05 4.84 4.67
C GLY A 95 4.52 4.85 4.61
N ALA A 96 3.84 4.54 5.72
CA ALA A 96 2.39 4.59 5.82
C ALA A 96 1.84 6.01 5.71
N LEU A 97 2.61 7.01 6.19
CA LEU A 97 2.22 8.41 6.04
C LEU A 97 2.25 8.81 4.56
N VAL A 98 3.31 8.41 3.85
CA VAL A 98 3.45 8.66 2.42
C VAL A 98 2.37 7.91 1.63
N LEU A 99 2.18 6.61 1.91
CA LEU A 99 1.18 5.77 1.24
C LEU A 99 -0.24 6.32 1.46
N GLY A 100 -0.58 6.71 2.69
CA GLY A 100 -1.87 7.31 3.00
C GLY A 100 -2.12 8.64 2.28
N ILE A 101 -1.09 9.48 2.09
CA ILE A 101 -1.20 10.72 1.29
C ILE A 101 -1.36 10.38 -0.19
N VAL A 102 -0.59 9.42 -0.71
CA VAL A 102 -0.67 9.02 -2.12
C VAL A 102 -2.05 8.44 -2.45
N ASP A 103 -2.60 7.57 -1.61
CA ASP A 103 -3.93 6.99 -1.79
C ASP A 103 -5.04 8.03 -1.67
N ALA A 104 -4.85 9.06 -0.84
CA ALA A 104 -5.81 10.16 -0.74
C ALA A 104 -5.85 11.03 -2.01
N ILE A 105 -4.71 11.19 -2.70
CA ILE A 105 -4.60 11.94 -3.96
C ILE A 105 -5.02 11.08 -5.16
N ILE A 106 -4.65 9.79 -5.14
CA ILE A 106 -4.93 8.81 -6.18
C ILE A 106 -5.76 7.67 -5.58
N PRO A 107 -7.07 7.87 -5.35
CA PRO A 107 -7.93 6.82 -4.82
C PRO A 107 -8.03 5.67 -5.84
N GLY A 108 -7.33 4.57 -5.59
CA GLY A 108 -7.32 3.38 -6.46
C GLY A 108 -8.70 2.78 -6.72
N ASP A 109 -9.64 3.03 -5.82
CA ASP A 109 -11.02 2.57 -5.90
C ASP A 109 -11.85 3.35 -6.94
N GLN A 110 -11.53 4.64 -7.16
CA GLN A 110 -12.39 5.60 -7.86
C GLN A 110 -11.99 5.89 -9.30
N VAL A 111 -10.79 5.49 -9.75
CA VAL A 111 -10.35 5.82 -11.12
C VAL A 111 -11.24 5.18 -12.20
N LEU A 112 -11.97 4.09 -11.92
CA LEU A 112 -12.77 3.38 -12.93
C LEU A 112 -14.22 3.02 -12.51
N ASP A 113 -14.77 3.67 -11.48
CA ASP A 113 -16.20 3.57 -11.13
C ASP A 113 -17.01 4.78 -11.62
N ASN A 114 -16.59 5.37 -12.74
CA ASN A 114 -17.44 6.29 -13.51
C ASN A 114 -18.07 5.54 -14.67
N LYS A 115 -18.97 4.60 -14.31
CA LYS A 115 -20.21 4.24 -15.01
C LYS A 115 -21.02 3.22 -14.23
#